data_AF-A0A8T4Z625-F1
#
_entry.id   AF-A0A8T4Z625-F1
#
_cell.length_a   1.000
_cell.length_b   1.000
_cell.length_c   1.000
_cell.angle_alpha   90.00
_cell.angle_beta   90.00
_cell.angle_gamma   90.00
#
_symmetry.space_group_name_H-M   'P 1'
#
loop_
_entity.id
_entity.type
_entity.pdbx_description
1 polymer ?
#
loop_
_entity_poly.entity_id
_entity_poly.type
_entity_poly.pdbx_seq_one_letter_code
_entity_poly.pdbx_strand_id
1 'polypeptide(L)'
;MVKFEPILRKPGELIRSEDWNKMQEAIRADLQELERKLQILKDYVDNMEETVTLLNVTSPVGKSYNLNEIIPGETTSYEAPIVGFITKQWLLERGGVGTICTFGLVTLLQSLDYWAGAENGDKKALEAVLEYMDGTSAVLGGLFVHDRTRLRPKGAENPYIEYLLSPNEHVWYRYRLTNPNPEREVLSVSFRNRDASCTPRIGNVIHYRARLIPAKLLQG
;
A
#
# COMPACT_ATOMS: atom_id res chain seq x y z
N MET A 1 1.22 30.75 24.08
CA MET A 1 0.81 29.82 25.15
C MET A 1 0.88 30.62 26.44
N VAL A 2 -0.25 30.96 27.06
CA VAL A 2 -0.22 31.57 28.39
C VAL A 2 -0.09 30.40 29.35
N LYS A 3 1.11 30.21 29.89
CA LYS A 3 1.41 29.17 30.87
C LYS A 3 0.72 29.59 32.16
N PHE A 4 0.13 28.68 32.95
CA PHE A 4 -0.34 29.04 34.29
C PHE A 4 0.73 29.84 35.03
N GLU A 5 0.38 31.08 35.40
CA GLU A 5 1.22 31.93 36.23
C GLU A 5 0.64 31.92 37.65
N PRO A 6 1.38 31.38 38.64
CA PRO A 6 0.94 31.40 40.02
C PRO A 6 0.77 32.85 40.49
N ILE A 7 -0.28 33.12 41.25
CA ILE A 7 -0.44 34.41 41.93
C ILE A 7 0.60 34.47 43.06
N LEU A 8 1.64 35.30 42.87
CA LEU A 8 2.70 35.49 43.86
C LEU A 8 2.22 36.43 44.98
N ARG A 9 2.16 35.91 46.21
CA ARG A 9 1.79 36.65 47.43
C ARG A 9 2.96 36.68 48.42
N LYS A 10 3.00 37.70 49.29
CA LYS A 10 4.01 37.78 50.35
C LYS A 10 3.73 36.73 51.45
N PRO A 11 4.75 36.16 52.11
CA PRO A 11 4.54 35.24 53.22
C PRO A 11 3.65 35.87 54.30
N GLY A 12 2.56 35.18 54.69
CA GLY A 12 1.59 35.65 55.69
C GLY A 12 0.31 36.31 55.13
N GLU A 13 0.22 36.56 53.82
CA GLU A 13 -1.03 37.00 53.19
C GLU A 13 -1.99 35.81 52.96
N LEU A 14 -3.24 35.96 53.43
CA LEU A 14 -4.30 34.98 53.19
C LEU A 14 -4.72 34.99 51.71
N ILE A 15 -4.78 33.79 51.10
CA ILE A 15 -5.34 33.61 49.77
C ILE A 15 -6.84 33.89 49.83
N ARG A 16 -7.31 34.87 49.06
CA ARG A 16 -8.74 35.17 48.94
C ARG A 16 -9.43 34.08 48.12
N SER A 17 -10.69 33.77 48.43
CA SER A 17 -11.50 32.79 47.68
C SER A 17 -11.56 33.10 46.18
N GLU A 18 -11.57 34.38 45.79
CA GLU A 18 -11.51 34.80 44.39
C GLU A 18 -10.20 34.43 43.69
N ASP A 19 -9.06 34.58 44.39
CA ASP A 19 -7.74 34.21 43.86
C ASP A 19 -7.62 32.69 43.72
N TRP A 20 -8.18 31.95 44.69
CA TRP A 20 -8.26 30.49 44.64
C TRP A 20 -9.11 30.00 43.47
N ASN A 21 -10.30 30.57 43.27
CA ASN A 21 -11.20 30.21 42.18
C ASN A 21 -10.56 30.51 40.80
N LYS A 22 -9.92 31.67 40.65
CA LYS A 22 -9.17 32.01 39.42
C LYS A 22 -8.06 31.01 39.13
N MET A 23 -7.31 30.60 40.16
CA MET A 23 -6.28 29.56 39.99
C MET A 23 -6.88 28.22 39.57
N GLN A 24 -7.99 27.80 40.19
CA GLN A 24 -8.66 26.55 39.83
C GLN A 24 -9.20 26.58 38.39
N GLU A 25 -9.81 27.68 37.96
CA GLU A 25 -10.30 27.82 36.58
C GLU A 25 -9.15 27.84 35.56
N ALA A 26 -8.06 28.56 35.86
CA ALA A 26 -6.88 28.59 35.00
C ALA A 26 -6.24 27.19 34.86
N ILE A 27 -6.09 26.46 35.97
CA ILE A 27 -5.58 25.08 35.96
C ILE A 27 -6.52 24.16 35.17
N ARG A 28 -7.83 24.29 35.35
CA ARG A 28 -8.82 23.48 34.62
C ARG A 28 -8.77 23.74 33.11
N ALA A 29 -8.64 25.01 32.71
CA ALA A 29 -8.51 25.40 31.31
C ALA A 29 -7.21 24.84 30.69
N ASP A 30 -6.09 24.94 31.41
CA ASP A 30 -4.81 24.37 30.98
C ASP A 30 -4.88 22.84 30.82
N LEU A 31 -5.55 22.14 31.75
CA LEU A 31 -5.76 20.69 31.67
C LEU A 31 -6.63 20.29 30.48
N GLN A 32 -7.75 20.97 30.25
CA GLN A 32 -8.63 20.69 29.09
C GLN A 32 -7.90 20.92 27.76
N GLU A 33 -7.08 21.96 27.68
CA GLU A 33 -6.28 22.23 26.49
C GLU A 33 -5.17 21.18 26.29
N LEU A 34 -4.55 20.71 27.37
CA LEU A 34 -3.58 19.61 27.32
C LEU A 34 -4.24 18.30 26.85
N GLU A 35 -5.40 17.95 27.38
CA GLU A 35 -6.18 16.78 26.94
C GLU A 35 -6.51 16.87 25.44
N ARG A 36 -6.97 18.04 24.98
CA ARG A 36 -7.25 18.29 23.57
C ARG A 36 -6.01 18.10 22.69
N LYS A 37 -4.87 18.67 23.09
CA LYS A 37 -3.60 18.50 22.36
C LYS A 37 -3.12 17.06 22.36
N LEU A 38 -3.28 16.35 23.47
CA LEU A 38 -2.89 14.95 23.60
C LEU A 38 -3.75 14.06 22.70
N GLN A 39 -5.05 14.34 22.59
CA GLN A 39 -5.93 13.65 21.65
C GLN A 39 -5.52 13.92 20.20
N ILE A 40 -5.27 15.18 19.83
CA ILE A 40 -4.79 15.54 18.48
C ILE A 40 -3.47 14.82 18.15
N LEU A 41 -2.54 14.76 19.09
CA LEU A 41 -1.26 14.08 18.89
C LEU A 41 -1.44 12.57 18.74
N LYS A 42 -2.33 11.98 19.54
CA LYS A 42 -2.69 10.56 19.43
C LYS A 42 -3.30 10.26 18.06
N ASP A 43 -4.27 11.06 17.62
CA ASP A 43 -4.89 10.91 16.31
C ASP A 43 -3.86 11.10 15.18
N TYR A 44 -2.91 12.02 15.34
CA TYR A 44 -1.83 12.20 14.38
C TYR A 44 -0.95 10.95 14.27
N VAL A 45 -0.51 10.40 15.41
CA VAL A 45 0.33 9.19 15.46
C VAL A 45 -0.41 7.97 14.93
N ASP A 46 -1.69 7.79 15.29
CA ASP A 46 -2.52 6.67 14.87
C ASP A 46 -2.80 6.68 13.35
N ASN A 47 -2.72 7.85 12.71
CA ASN A 47 -2.88 8.02 11.26
C ASN A 47 -1.57 8.21 10.50
N MET A 48 -0.41 8.01 11.15
CA MET A 48 0.86 8.08 10.43
C MET A 48 0.99 6.91 9.45
N GLU A 49 1.12 7.25 8.17
CA GLU A 49 1.37 6.31 7.09
C GLU A 49 2.78 6.48 6.53
N GLU A 50 3.40 5.37 6.18
CA GLU A 50 4.61 5.35 5.37
C GLU A 50 4.31 4.83 3.96
N THR A 51 5.06 5.33 2.98
CA THR A 51 5.07 4.77 1.62
C THR A 51 6.40 4.11 1.37
N VAL A 52 6.38 2.82 1.05
CA VAL A 52 7.57 2.01 0.81
C VAL A 52 7.55 1.50 -0.63
N THR A 53 8.72 1.50 -1.27
CA THR A 53 8.91 0.91 -2.59
C THR A 53 9.84 -0.29 -2.46
N LEU A 54 9.36 -1.47 -2.84
CA LEU A 54 10.15 -2.68 -2.90
C LEU A 54 10.56 -2.93 -4.35
N LEU A 55 11.87 -2.92 -4.58
CA LEU A 55 12.47 -3.18 -5.89
C LEU A 55 12.95 -4.63 -5.94
N ASN A 56 12.94 -5.21 -7.14
CA ASN A 56 13.44 -6.56 -7.40
C ASN A 56 12.80 -7.65 -6.51
N VAL A 57 11.50 -7.53 -6.26
CA VAL A 57 10.77 -8.46 -5.40
C VAL A 57 10.78 -9.85 -6.03
N THR A 58 11.19 -10.84 -5.24
CA THR A 58 11.20 -12.24 -5.66
C THR A 58 9.96 -12.95 -5.13
N SER A 59 9.51 -13.95 -5.88
CA SER A 59 8.44 -14.82 -5.46
C SER A 59 8.95 -16.24 -5.23
N PRO A 60 8.50 -16.93 -4.17
CA PRO A 60 8.77 -18.35 -4.00
C PRO A 60 7.93 -19.23 -4.93
N VAL A 61 6.93 -18.66 -5.62
CA VAL A 61 5.99 -19.38 -6.49
C VAL A 61 5.94 -18.72 -7.86
N GLY A 62 5.73 -19.56 -8.89
CA GLY A 62 5.62 -19.10 -10.27
C GLY A 62 6.97 -19.05 -10.99
N LYS A 63 6.94 -18.60 -12.25
CA LYS A 63 8.12 -18.43 -13.08
C LYS A 63 8.35 -16.96 -13.36
N SER A 64 9.59 -16.51 -13.19
CA SER A 64 10.02 -15.17 -13.56
C SER A 64 10.72 -15.19 -14.90
N TYR A 65 10.45 -14.20 -15.72
CA TYR A 65 11.11 -13.96 -17.00
C TYR A 65 11.78 -12.59 -17.00
N ASN A 66 12.87 -12.47 -17.75
CA ASN A 66 13.47 -11.17 -18.08
C ASN A 66 12.55 -10.39 -19.01
N LEU A 67 12.74 -9.08 -19.10
CA LEU A 67 11.87 -8.24 -19.93
C LEU A 67 12.22 -8.32 -21.43
N ASN A 68 13.47 -8.60 -21.77
CA ASN A 68 13.96 -8.70 -23.14
C ASN A 68 13.83 -10.09 -23.77
N GLU A 69 13.44 -11.12 -23.02
CA GLU A 69 13.25 -12.46 -23.57
C GLU A 69 11.82 -12.68 -24.07
N ILE A 70 11.69 -13.47 -25.12
CA ILE A 70 10.39 -13.88 -25.66
C ILE A 70 9.89 -15.06 -24.84
N ILE A 71 8.74 -14.88 -24.21
CA ILE A 71 8.07 -15.90 -23.40
C ILE A 71 7.55 -17.03 -24.31
N PRO A 72 7.60 -18.30 -23.88
CA PRO A 72 7.00 -19.40 -24.63
C PRO A 72 5.53 -19.13 -25.01
N GLY A 73 5.24 -19.21 -26.32
CA GLY A 73 3.90 -18.96 -26.86
C GLY A 73 3.58 -17.49 -27.20
N GLU A 74 4.51 -16.58 -26.94
CA GLU A 74 4.43 -15.16 -27.35
C GLU A 74 5.38 -14.89 -28.52
N THR A 75 5.14 -13.80 -29.26
CA THR A 75 5.95 -13.41 -30.43
C THR A 75 6.86 -12.22 -30.16
N THR A 76 6.64 -11.48 -29.08
CA THR A 76 7.39 -10.25 -28.78
C THR A 76 7.73 -10.17 -27.29
N SER A 77 8.86 -9.54 -26.96
CA SER A 77 9.26 -9.19 -25.58
C SER A 77 9.09 -7.69 -25.36
N TYR A 78 9.54 -7.13 -24.23
CA TYR A 78 9.65 -5.68 -24.05
C TYR A 78 10.92 -5.09 -24.67
N GLU A 79 11.78 -5.90 -25.31
CA GLU A 79 13.02 -5.46 -26.01
C GLU A 79 14.02 -4.65 -25.18
N ALA A 80 13.80 -4.54 -23.88
CA ALA A 80 14.69 -3.88 -22.93
C ALA A 80 14.84 -4.76 -21.69
N PRO A 81 16.04 -4.84 -21.09
CA PRO A 81 16.22 -5.57 -19.83
C PRO A 81 15.57 -4.86 -18.63
N ILE A 82 15.30 -3.56 -18.76
CA ILE A 82 14.75 -2.70 -17.71
C ILE A 82 13.74 -1.74 -18.34
N VAL A 83 12.58 -1.55 -17.71
CA VAL A 83 11.59 -0.52 -18.04
C VAL A 83 11.21 0.21 -16.75
N GLY A 84 11.62 1.47 -16.63
CA GLY A 84 11.56 2.19 -15.34
C GLY A 84 12.42 1.49 -14.29
N PHE A 85 11.78 0.95 -13.24
CA PHE A 85 12.44 0.11 -12.23
C PHE A 85 12.16 -1.39 -12.39
N ILE A 86 11.33 -1.78 -13.37
CA ILE A 86 10.94 -3.17 -13.59
C ILE A 86 12.08 -3.86 -14.33
N THR A 87 12.54 -4.98 -13.78
CA THR A 87 13.64 -5.79 -14.37
C THR A 87 13.20 -7.22 -14.68
N LYS A 88 12.09 -7.68 -14.07
CA LYS A 88 11.50 -9.00 -14.31
C LYS A 88 9.97 -8.94 -14.34
N GLN A 89 9.41 -9.93 -15.01
CA GLN A 89 7.97 -10.18 -15.11
C GLN A 89 7.64 -11.59 -14.61
N TRP A 90 6.59 -11.72 -13.82
CA TRP A 90 6.01 -12.99 -13.41
C TRP A 90 4.73 -13.24 -14.19
N LEU A 91 4.57 -14.41 -14.77
CA LEU A 91 3.35 -14.80 -15.49
C LEU A 91 3.22 -16.33 -15.55
N LEU A 92 2.02 -16.78 -15.92
CA LEU A 92 1.80 -18.15 -16.38
C LEU A 92 1.83 -18.16 -17.91
N GLU A 93 2.48 -19.14 -18.51
CA GLU A 93 2.49 -19.32 -19.97
C GLU A 93 1.06 -19.44 -20.53
N ARG A 94 0.88 -19.18 -21.84
CA ARG A 94 -0.43 -19.12 -22.51
C ARG A 94 -1.30 -20.34 -22.16
N GLY A 95 -2.55 -20.09 -21.75
CA GLY A 95 -3.50 -21.11 -21.30
C GLY A 95 -3.43 -21.43 -19.80
N GLY A 96 -2.43 -20.92 -19.09
CA GLY A 96 -2.24 -21.14 -17.66
C GLY A 96 -3.20 -20.32 -16.79
N VAL A 97 -3.86 -20.98 -15.84
CA VAL A 97 -4.74 -20.39 -14.83
C VAL A 97 -4.24 -20.79 -13.45
N GLY A 98 -4.28 -19.89 -12.47
CA GLY A 98 -3.76 -20.13 -11.13
C GLY A 98 -2.80 -19.05 -10.65
N THR A 99 -1.95 -19.37 -9.68
CA THR A 99 -1.02 -18.41 -9.06
C THR A 99 0.12 -18.03 -9.99
N ILE A 100 0.23 -16.72 -10.27
CA ILE A 100 1.32 -16.12 -11.05
C ILE A 100 2.55 -15.93 -10.17
N CYS A 101 2.37 -15.30 -9.01
CA CYS A 101 3.40 -15.05 -8.01
C CYS A 101 2.77 -14.73 -6.65
N THR A 102 3.60 -14.84 -5.62
CA THR A 102 3.35 -14.44 -4.23
C THR A 102 4.51 -13.58 -3.74
N PHE A 103 4.23 -12.41 -3.20
CA PHE A 103 5.23 -11.53 -2.58
C PHE A 103 5.01 -11.50 -1.06
N GLY A 104 6.07 -11.75 -0.29
CA GLY A 104 6.04 -11.60 1.16
C GLY A 104 6.04 -10.12 1.54
N LEU A 105 5.09 -9.73 2.37
CA LEU A 105 4.91 -8.35 2.81
C LEU A 105 4.30 -8.35 4.21
N VAL A 106 5.15 -8.26 5.24
CA VAL A 106 4.72 -8.26 6.66
C VAL A 106 4.50 -6.81 7.10
N THR A 107 3.24 -6.33 7.03
CA THR A 107 2.91 -4.94 7.38
C THR A 107 1.39 -4.70 7.53
N LEU A 108 1.02 -3.61 8.22
CA LEU A 108 -0.34 -3.07 8.27
C LEU A 108 -0.69 -2.33 6.97
N LEU A 109 -0.89 -3.12 5.92
CA LEU A 109 -1.10 -2.64 4.55
C LEU A 109 -2.39 -1.83 4.43
N GLN A 110 -2.32 -0.58 3.99
CA GLN A 110 -3.48 0.21 3.55
C GLN A 110 -3.79 -0.04 2.07
N SER A 111 -2.77 0.08 1.23
CA SER A 111 -2.89 -0.11 -0.21
C SER A 111 -1.60 -0.60 -0.84
N LEU A 112 -1.72 -1.38 -1.92
CA LEU A 112 -0.61 -1.88 -2.73
C LEU A 112 -0.76 -1.41 -4.17
N ASP A 113 0.26 -0.72 -4.67
CA ASP A 113 0.42 -0.42 -6.09
C ASP A 113 1.33 -1.45 -6.75
N TYR A 114 0.88 -2.00 -7.88
CA TYR A 114 1.60 -3.04 -8.62
C TYR A 114 1.59 -2.74 -10.12
N TRP A 115 2.63 -3.20 -10.81
CA TRP A 115 2.76 -3.08 -12.24
C TRP A 115 2.22 -4.33 -12.94
N ALA A 116 1.32 -4.15 -13.89
CA ALA A 116 0.78 -5.23 -14.67
C ALA A 116 0.54 -4.85 -16.14
N GLY A 117 0.56 -5.88 -16.98
CA GLY A 117 0.11 -5.86 -18.36
C GLY A 117 -0.42 -7.24 -18.73
N ALA A 118 -0.85 -7.44 -19.96
CA ALA A 118 -1.25 -8.76 -20.43
C ALA A 118 -1.11 -8.92 -21.95
N GLU A 119 -0.90 -10.14 -22.42
CA GLU A 119 -1.30 -10.53 -23.78
C GLU A 119 -2.79 -10.88 -23.77
N ASN A 120 -3.52 -10.44 -24.80
CA ASN A 120 -4.97 -10.60 -24.90
C ASN A 120 -5.69 -10.05 -23.65
N GLY A 121 -5.26 -8.88 -23.20
CA GLY A 121 -5.78 -8.19 -22.02
C GLY A 121 -7.15 -7.54 -22.25
N ASP A 122 -7.32 -6.35 -21.67
CA ASP A 122 -8.55 -5.55 -21.69
C ASP A 122 -9.76 -6.27 -21.07
N LYS A 123 -9.52 -6.97 -19.95
CA LYS A 123 -10.54 -7.76 -19.25
C LYS A 123 -10.21 -8.02 -17.79
N LYS A 124 -11.21 -8.50 -17.04
CA LYS A 124 -11.12 -8.92 -15.63
C LYS A 124 -10.52 -10.32 -15.49
N ALA A 125 -9.22 -10.44 -15.76
CA ALA A 125 -8.51 -11.71 -15.70
C ALA A 125 -7.69 -11.93 -14.43
N LEU A 126 -7.47 -10.88 -13.63
CA LEU A 126 -6.56 -10.94 -12.48
C LEU A 126 -7.36 -11.01 -11.16
N GLU A 127 -6.79 -11.71 -10.19
CA GLU A 127 -7.22 -11.72 -8.80
C GLU A 127 -6.00 -11.50 -7.90
N ALA A 128 -6.19 -10.76 -6.81
CA ALA A 128 -5.20 -10.64 -5.75
C ALA A 128 -5.74 -11.27 -4.46
N VAL A 129 -4.88 -11.98 -3.74
CA VAL A 129 -5.21 -12.57 -2.44
C VAL A 129 -4.26 -12.00 -1.41
N LEU A 130 -4.82 -11.33 -0.41
CA LEU A 130 -4.11 -10.86 0.76
C LEU A 130 -4.22 -11.92 1.83
N GLU A 131 -3.10 -12.52 2.23
CA GLU A 131 -3.03 -13.44 3.35
C GLU A 131 -2.65 -12.66 4.61
N TYR A 132 -3.39 -12.85 5.70
CA TYR A 132 -3.14 -12.17 6.97
C TYR A 132 -2.33 -13.08 7.91
N MET A 133 -1.64 -12.48 8.88
CA MET A 133 -0.81 -13.19 9.85
C MET A 133 -1.57 -14.24 10.69
N ASP A 134 -2.89 -14.08 10.83
CA ASP A 134 -3.76 -15.05 11.53
C ASP A 134 -4.24 -16.23 10.66
N GLY A 135 -3.73 -16.34 9.44
CA GLY A 135 -4.02 -17.44 8.51
C GLY A 135 -5.31 -17.28 7.70
N THR A 136 -6.06 -16.20 7.90
CA THR A 136 -7.20 -15.88 7.02
C THR A 136 -6.75 -15.13 5.77
N SER A 137 -7.66 -14.95 4.80
CA SER A 137 -7.35 -14.19 3.58
C SER A 137 -8.52 -13.34 3.10
N ALA A 138 -8.19 -12.27 2.39
CA ALA A 138 -9.12 -11.49 1.59
C ALA A 138 -8.84 -11.69 0.10
N VAL A 139 -9.89 -11.95 -0.67
CA VAL A 139 -9.80 -12.17 -2.12
C VAL A 139 -10.37 -10.94 -2.84
N LEU A 140 -9.50 -10.25 -3.59
CA LEU A 140 -9.83 -9.14 -4.47
C LEU A 140 -9.95 -9.68 -5.90
N GLY A 141 -11.15 -10.14 -6.25
CA GLY A 141 -11.44 -10.74 -7.55
C GLY A 141 -11.82 -9.74 -8.63
N GLY A 142 -11.75 -10.18 -9.89
CA GLY A 142 -12.23 -9.40 -11.04
C GLY A 142 -11.40 -8.15 -11.33
N LEU A 143 -10.11 -8.17 -11.02
CA LEU A 143 -9.20 -7.08 -11.29
C LEU A 143 -8.96 -7.01 -12.81
N PHE A 144 -9.27 -5.84 -13.38
CA PHE A 144 -9.06 -5.58 -14.79
C PHE A 144 -7.57 -5.36 -15.09
N VAL A 145 -7.10 -5.97 -16.17
CA VAL A 145 -5.74 -5.79 -16.69
C VAL A 145 -5.80 -5.42 -18.17
N HIS A 146 -5.09 -4.35 -18.53
CA HIS A 146 -5.02 -3.85 -19.90
C HIS A 146 -4.06 -4.68 -20.74
N ASP A 147 -4.38 -4.75 -22.03
CA ASP A 147 -3.49 -5.33 -23.02
C ASP A 147 -2.21 -4.49 -23.17
N ARG A 148 -1.06 -5.16 -23.23
CA ARG A 148 0.26 -4.50 -23.22
C ARG A 148 0.69 -3.98 -24.58
N THR A 149 0.08 -4.42 -25.69
CA THR A 149 0.63 -4.20 -27.04
C THR A 149 0.60 -2.75 -27.50
N ARG A 150 -0.23 -1.93 -26.85
CA ARG A 150 -0.37 -0.50 -27.11
C ARG A 150 -1.02 0.18 -25.92
N LEU A 151 -0.80 1.49 -25.80
CA LEU A 151 -1.42 2.30 -24.75
C LEU A 151 -2.95 2.28 -24.88
N ARG A 152 -3.61 1.93 -23.79
CA ARG A 152 -5.07 1.90 -23.66
C ARG A 152 -5.54 3.13 -22.89
N PRO A 153 -6.70 3.70 -23.25
CA PRO A 153 -7.28 4.79 -22.48
C PRO A 153 -7.69 4.30 -21.09
N LYS A 154 -7.70 5.20 -20.10
CA LYS A 154 -8.20 4.88 -18.76
C LYS A 154 -9.69 4.52 -18.84
N GLY A 155 -10.05 3.33 -18.35
CA GLY A 155 -11.44 2.89 -18.20
C GLY A 155 -12.02 3.21 -16.82
N ALA A 156 -13.34 3.08 -16.69
CA ALA A 156 -14.06 3.28 -15.43
C ALA A 156 -13.93 2.09 -14.45
N GLU A 157 -13.68 0.88 -14.94
CA GLU A 157 -13.69 -0.33 -14.10
C GLU A 157 -12.45 -0.47 -13.21
N ASN A 158 -11.26 -0.17 -13.74
CA ASN A 158 -10.02 -0.13 -12.97
C ASN A 158 -9.02 0.83 -13.65
N PRO A 159 -9.13 2.15 -13.39
CA PRO A 159 -8.25 3.12 -14.00
C PRO A 159 -6.82 2.92 -13.47
N TYR A 160 -5.88 2.65 -14.37
CA TYR A 160 -4.46 2.66 -14.02
C TYR A 160 -4.05 4.07 -13.56
N ILE A 161 -3.11 4.13 -12.62
CA ILE A 161 -2.58 5.38 -12.05
C ILE A 161 -1.66 6.05 -13.07
N GLU A 162 -0.68 5.29 -13.55
CA GLU A 162 0.34 5.70 -14.52
C GLU A 162 0.74 4.52 -15.42
N TYR A 163 1.56 4.79 -16.42
CA TYR A 163 2.07 3.80 -17.35
C TYR A 163 3.55 4.03 -17.68
N LEU A 164 4.22 2.98 -18.13
CA LEU A 164 5.58 3.02 -18.69
C LEU A 164 5.57 2.38 -20.08
N LEU A 165 6.36 2.94 -20.99
CA LEU A 165 6.56 2.40 -22.34
C LEU A 165 7.95 1.78 -22.44
N SER A 166 8.02 0.60 -23.05
CA SER A 166 9.27 0.03 -23.54
C SER A 166 9.66 0.61 -24.91
N PRO A 167 10.87 0.34 -25.41
CA PRO A 167 11.31 0.83 -26.73
C PRO A 167 10.40 0.41 -27.89
N ASN A 168 9.77 -0.76 -27.81
CA ASN A 168 8.80 -1.25 -28.79
C ASN A 168 7.34 -0.87 -28.46
N GLU A 169 7.15 0.16 -27.64
CA GLU A 169 5.85 0.73 -27.25
C GLU A 169 4.93 -0.20 -26.45
N HIS A 170 5.42 -1.36 -26.02
CA HIS A 170 4.68 -2.17 -25.06
C HIS A 170 4.56 -1.47 -23.71
N VAL A 171 3.43 -1.69 -23.06
CA VAL A 171 3.00 -0.88 -21.93
C VAL A 171 2.97 -1.69 -20.65
N TRP A 172 3.51 -1.10 -19.58
CA TRP A 172 3.24 -1.48 -18.21
C TRP A 172 2.28 -0.46 -17.59
N TYR A 173 1.27 -0.94 -16.88
CA TYR A 173 0.31 -0.09 -16.18
C TYR A 173 0.43 -0.28 -14.68
N ARG A 174 0.42 0.81 -13.91
CA ARG A 174 0.38 0.74 -12.45
C ARG A 174 -1.05 0.78 -11.95
N TYR A 175 -1.46 -0.22 -11.19
CA TYR A 175 -2.77 -0.31 -10.56
C TYR A 175 -2.64 -0.19 -9.05
N ARG A 176 -3.74 0.13 -8.36
CA ARG A 176 -3.83 0.17 -6.89
C ARG A 176 -4.84 -0.85 -6.39
N LEU A 177 -4.46 -1.58 -5.35
CA LEU A 177 -5.34 -2.40 -4.52
C LEU A 177 -5.50 -1.73 -3.17
N THR A 178 -6.71 -1.74 -2.64
CA THR A 178 -6.98 -1.33 -1.26
C THR A 178 -7.18 -2.59 -0.43
N ASN A 179 -6.49 -2.67 0.72
CA ASN A 179 -6.72 -3.75 1.67
C ASN A 179 -8.10 -3.53 2.34
N PRO A 180 -9.03 -4.51 2.27
CA PRO A 180 -10.33 -4.37 2.91
C PRO A 180 -10.27 -4.40 4.44
N ASN A 181 -9.19 -4.93 5.03
CA ASN A 181 -8.97 -5.00 6.48
C ASN A 181 -7.62 -4.34 6.84
N PRO A 182 -7.53 -2.99 6.74
CA PRO A 182 -6.29 -2.23 6.93
C PRO A 182 -5.69 -2.31 8.34
N GLU A 183 -6.47 -2.74 9.33
CA GLU A 183 -6.08 -2.96 10.71
C GLU A 183 -5.41 -4.32 10.96
N ARG A 184 -5.44 -5.22 9.97
CA ARG A 184 -4.86 -6.56 10.05
C ARG A 184 -3.53 -6.59 9.32
N GLU A 185 -2.54 -7.20 9.97
CA GLU A 185 -1.22 -7.37 9.39
C GLU A 185 -1.29 -8.39 8.24
N VAL A 186 -0.92 -7.93 7.05
CA VAL A 186 -0.75 -8.79 5.88
C VAL A 186 0.57 -9.52 6.03
N LEU A 187 0.61 -10.78 5.63
CA LEU A 187 1.79 -11.63 5.55
C LEU A 187 2.30 -11.71 4.11
N SER A 188 1.38 -11.90 3.15
CA SER A 188 1.72 -12.08 1.75
C SER A 188 0.62 -11.57 0.82
N VAL A 189 1.03 -11.22 -0.40
CA VAL A 189 0.11 -10.87 -1.49
C VAL A 189 0.36 -11.80 -2.67
N SER A 190 -0.67 -12.54 -3.07
CA SER A 190 -0.60 -13.45 -4.22
C SER A 190 -1.43 -12.93 -5.39
N PHE A 191 -0.86 -12.96 -6.59
CA PHE A 191 -1.55 -12.64 -7.83
C PHE A 191 -1.92 -13.92 -8.58
N ARG A 192 -3.14 -13.99 -9.11
CA ARG A 192 -3.67 -15.17 -9.79
C ARG A 192 -4.29 -14.79 -11.14
N ASN A 193 -4.00 -15.58 -12.17
CA ASN A 193 -4.77 -15.54 -13.40
C ASN A 193 -6.05 -16.36 -13.25
N ARG A 194 -7.17 -15.80 -13.71
CA ARG A 194 -8.50 -16.43 -13.72
C ARG A 194 -9.02 -16.71 -15.14
N ASP A 195 -8.32 -16.26 -16.18
CA ASP A 195 -8.75 -16.43 -17.58
C ASP A 195 -7.63 -17.03 -18.43
N ALA A 196 -7.84 -18.26 -18.92
CA ALA A 196 -6.87 -18.97 -19.77
C ALA A 196 -6.60 -18.28 -21.11
N SER A 197 -7.51 -17.42 -21.59
CA SER A 197 -7.36 -16.68 -22.85
C SER A 197 -6.46 -15.45 -22.71
N CYS A 198 -6.19 -15.02 -21.48
CA CYS A 198 -5.39 -13.86 -21.13
C CYS A 198 -4.09 -14.32 -20.48
N THR A 199 -3.00 -13.63 -20.74
CA THR A 199 -1.71 -13.86 -20.07
C THR A 199 -1.32 -12.64 -19.24
N PRO A 200 -1.91 -12.42 -18.06
CA PRO A 200 -1.50 -11.35 -17.16
C PRO A 200 -0.07 -11.58 -16.68
N ARG A 201 0.66 -10.47 -16.55
CA ARG A 201 2.01 -10.44 -16.01
C ARG A 201 2.15 -9.38 -14.93
N ILE A 202 2.98 -9.68 -13.93
CA ILE A 202 3.23 -8.81 -12.78
C ILE A 202 4.70 -8.42 -12.77
N GLY A 203 4.99 -7.12 -12.71
CA GLY A 203 6.35 -6.61 -12.59
C GLY A 203 6.92 -6.88 -11.19
N ASN A 204 8.24 -7.03 -11.09
CA ASN A 204 8.94 -7.26 -9.82
C ASN A 204 9.18 -5.98 -8.99
N VAL A 205 8.26 -5.03 -9.08
CA VAL A 205 8.27 -3.77 -8.32
C VAL A 205 6.89 -3.57 -7.74
N ILE A 206 6.83 -3.32 -6.44
CA ILE A 206 5.59 -2.97 -5.74
C ILE A 206 5.83 -1.73 -4.88
N HIS A 207 4.81 -0.89 -4.79
CA HIS A 207 4.79 0.23 -3.86
C HIS A 207 3.65 -0.02 -2.90
N TYR A 208 3.82 0.23 -1.62
CA TYR A 208 2.72 0.10 -0.68
C TYR A 208 2.66 1.25 0.29
N ARG A 209 1.47 1.49 0.80
CA ARG A 209 1.21 2.37 1.93
C ARG A 209 0.86 1.52 3.13
N ALA A 210 1.51 1.76 4.24
CA ALA A 210 1.26 1.04 5.48
C ALA A 210 1.14 2.01 6.65
N ARG A 211 0.38 1.62 7.68
CA ARG A 211 0.36 2.33 8.96
C ARG A 211 1.63 2.01 9.73
N LEU A 212 2.22 3.03 10.35
CA LEU A 212 3.34 2.82 11.26
C LEU A 212 2.88 2.07 12.51
N ILE A 213 3.63 1.05 12.90
CA ILE A 213 3.46 0.38 14.19
C ILE A 213 4.38 1.09 15.19
N PRO A 214 3.86 1.77 16.24
CA PRO A 214 4.70 2.41 17.23
C PRO A 214 5.53 1.37 17.99
N ALA A 215 6.86 1.51 17.95
CA ALA A 215 7.81 0.53 18.51
C ALA A 215 7.61 0.21 20.01
N LYS A 216 6.94 1.08 20.77
CA LYS A 216 6.67 0.86 22.21
C LYS A 216 5.58 -0.17 22.50
N LEU A 217 4.74 -0.52 21.53
CA LEU A 217 3.73 -1.57 21.69
C LEU A 217 4.30 -2.99 21.51
N LEU A 218 5.54 -3.11 21.04
CA LEU A 218 6.22 -4.40 20.79
C LEU A 218 7.06 -4.89 21.98
N GLN A 219 7.07 -4.16 23.11
CA GLN A 219 7.82 -4.52 24.34
C GLN A 219 6.91 -4.85 25.53
N GLY A 220 5.65 -5.22 25.28
CA GLY A 220 4.69 -5.65 26.31
C GLY A 220 4.74 -7.14 26.57
#